data_AF-A0A7S1DGH9-F1
#
_entry.id   AF-A0A7S1DGH9-F1
#
_cell.length_a   1.000
_cell.length_b   1.000
_cell.length_c   1.000
_cell.angle_alpha   90.00
_cell.angle_beta   90.00
_cell.angle_gamma   90.00
#
_symmetry.space_group_name_H-M   'P 1'
#
loop_
_entity.id
_entity.type
_entity.pdbx_description
1 polymer ?
#
loop_
_entity_poly.entity_id
_entity_poly.type
_entity_poly.pdbx_seq_one_letter_code
_entity_poly.pdbx_strand_id
1 'polypeptide(L)'
;ARGYAEESAGDPLFAQAVLACLQRHVPPDTRFQVWDQLAPQLLNSLLPSPTGPPGGLGGFTSPPEDNEELLAVYMRDLAGGHLGRNPFLWWLAVHHVSLWLFEGPDKGVTEGLSTHLENLIFSSSPEVYDAVCAYGGGEGLEAAIAR
;
A
#
# COMPACT_ATOMS: atom_id res chain seq x y z
N ALA A 1 -14.77 6.07 21.74
CA ALA A 1 -14.16 5.62 20.48
C ALA A 1 -12.73 6.17 20.31
N ARG A 2 -12.53 7.50 20.34
CA ARG A 2 -11.21 8.14 20.10
C ARG A 2 -10.07 7.64 21.02
N GLY A 3 -10.32 7.51 22.33
CA GLY A 3 -9.31 6.99 23.26
C GLY A 3 -8.95 5.50 23.08
N TYR A 4 -9.90 4.67 22.63
CA TYR A 4 -9.63 3.25 22.36
C TYR A 4 -8.74 3.07 21.12
N ALA A 5 -8.93 3.92 20.10
CA ALA A 5 -8.08 3.91 18.92
C ALA A 5 -6.64 4.36 19.23
N GLU A 6 -6.45 5.34 20.13
CA GLU A 6 -5.12 5.80 20.54
C GLU A 6 -4.37 4.78 21.41
N GLU A 7 -5.06 4.09 22.33
CA GLU A 7 -4.46 3.04 23.16
C GLU A 7 -4.21 1.74 22.37
N SER A 8 -5.11 1.37 21.44
CA SER A 8 -4.97 0.13 20.64
C SER A 8 -4.05 0.29 19.43
N ALA A 9 -3.86 1.51 18.91
CA ALA A 9 -2.96 1.78 17.78
C ALA A 9 -1.49 1.38 18.04
N GLY A 10 -1.08 1.40 19.32
CA GLY A 10 0.24 0.94 19.77
C GLY A 10 0.30 -0.54 20.15
N ASP A 11 -0.84 -1.26 20.11
CA ASP A 11 -0.89 -2.70 20.42
C ASP A 11 -0.49 -3.52 19.17
N PRO A 12 0.63 -4.27 19.23
CA PRO A 12 1.07 -5.11 18.13
C PRO A 12 0.00 -6.12 17.69
N LEU A 13 -0.83 -6.65 18.60
CA LEU A 13 -1.87 -7.62 18.25
C LEU A 13 -3.00 -6.97 17.45
N PHE A 14 -3.38 -5.74 17.82
CA PHE A 14 -4.34 -4.96 17.05
C PHE A 14 -3.79 -4.66 15.65
N ALA A 15 -2.53 -4.21 15.56
CA ALA A 15 -1.89 -3.96 14.28
C ALA A 15 -1.85 -5.23 13.41
N GLN A 16 -1.48 -6.37 13.98
CA GLN A 16 -1.48 -7.66 13.27
C GLN A 16 -2.88 -8.07 12.80
N ALA A 17 -3.91 -7.88 13.62
CA ALA A 17 -5.29 -8.22 13.24
C ALA A 17 -5.78 -7.35 12.07
N VAL A 18 -5.51 -6.05 12.10
CA VAL A 18 -5.87 -5.14 11.01
C VAL A 18 -5.07 -5.44 9.74
N LEU A 19 -3.77 -5.70 9.86
CA LEU A 19 -2.93 -6.09 8.72
C LEU A 19 -3.39 -7.41 8.10
N ALA A 20 -3.88 -8.37 8.89
CA ALA A 20 -4.42 -9.61 8.35
C ALA A 20 -5.61 -9.38 7.40
N CYS A 21 -6.41 -8.33 7.65
CA CYS A 21 -7.52 -7.94 6.78
C CYS A 21 -7.08 -7.34 5.44
N LEU A 22 -5.80 -6.95 5.29
CA LEU A 22 -5.26 -6.39 4.05
C LEU A 22 -4.63 -7.46 3.13
N GLN A 23 -4.61 -8.73 3.55
CA GLN A 23 -4.09 -9.81 2.71
C GLN A 23 -4.94 -10.04 1.45
N ARG A 24 -4.30 -10.48 0.38
CA ARG A 24 -4.91 -10.71 -0.95
C ARG A 24 -6.00 -11.76 -0.98
N HIS A 25 -5.98 -12.73 -0.06
CA HIS A 25 -7.04 -13.72 0.06
C HIS A 25 -8.33 -13.15 0.67
N VAL A 26 -8.26 -11.99 1.33
CA VAL A 26 -9.42 -11.29 1.91
C VAL A 26 -10.17 -10.57 0.79
N PRO A 27 -11.51 -10.50 0.79
CA PRO A 27 -12.27 -9.82 -0.26
C PRO A 27 -11.86 -8.36 -0.48
N PRO A 28 -11.85 -7.87 -1.74
CA PRO A 28 -11.47 -6.48 -2.06
C PRO A 28 -12.24 -5.43 -1.27
N ASP A 29 -13.56 -5.57 -1.13
CA ASP A 29 -14.40 -4.61 -0.40
C ASP A 29 -13.97 -4.45 1.06
N THR A 30 -13.54 -5.54 1.69
CA THR A 30 -13.03 -5.51 3.07
C THR A 30 -11.69 -4.79 3.13
N ARG A 31 -10.77 -5.08 2.20
CA ARG A 31 -9.49 -4.38 2.12
C ARG A 31 -9.69 -2.89 1.87
N PHE A 32 -10.62 -2.55 0.99
CA PHE A 32 -10.98 -1.17 0.67
C PHE A 32 -11.51 -0.44 1.90
N GLN A 33 -12.46 -1.04 2.63
CA GLN A 33 -12.98 -0.44 3.86
C GLN A 33 -11.88 -0.24 4.90
N VAL A 34 -11.01 -1.22 5.08
CA VAL A 34 -9.88 -1.11 6.03
C VAL A 34 -8.92 -0.01 5.60
N TRP A 35 -8.55 0.07 4.33
CA TRP A 35 -7.60 1.06 3.87
C TRP A 35 -8.19 2.47 3.83
N ASP A 36 -9.39 2.63 3.27
CA ASP A 36 -10.00 3.94 3.04
C ASP A 36 -10.61 4.54 4.31
N GLN A 37 -11.14 3.72 5.23
CA GLN A 37 -11.82 4.23 6.43
C GLN A 37 -10.90 4.40 7.64
N LEU A 38 -9.72 3.77 7.66
CA LEU A 38 -8.78 4.01 8.75
C LEU A 38 -8.14 5.39 8.59
N ALA A 39 -8.21 6.20 9.66
CA ALA A 39 -7.55 7.49 9.68
C ALA A 39 -6.05 7.33 9.36
N PRO A 40 -5.42 8.25 8.59
CA PRO A 40 -4.02 8.14 8.23
C PRO A 40 -3.08 7.93 9.43
N GLN A 41 -3.42 8.51 10.59
CA GLN A 41 -2.64 8.31 11.82
C GLN A 41 -2.65 6.85 12.30
N LEU A 42 -3.78 6.15 12.11
CA LEU A 42 -3.94 4.75 12.49
C LEU A 42 -3.25 3.84 11.49
N LEU A 43 -3.39 4.08 10.18
CA LEU A 43 -2.61 3.35 9.16
C LEU A 43 -1.11 3.43 9.44
N ASN A 44 -0.62 4.60 9.84
CA ASN A 44 0.79 4.80 10.15
C ASN A 44 1.27 4.04 11.41
N SER A 45 0.37 3.59 12.28
CA SER A 45 0.73 2.81 13.46
C SER A 45 0.69 1.29 13.22
N LEU A 46 0.16 0.83 12.08
CA LEU A 46 0.02 -0.59 11.73
C LEU A 46 1.36 -1.19 11.26
N LEU A 47 2.34 -1.27 12.15
CA LEU A 47 3.63 -1.90 11.83
C LEU A 47 3.54 -3.43 11.97
N PRO A 48 4.19 -4.19 11.07
CA PRO A 48 4.37 -5.62 11.26
C PRO A 48 5.09 -5.95 12.57
N SER A 49 4.82 -7.14 13.11
CA SER A 49 5.61 -7.72 14.20
C SER A 49 7.07 -7.91 13.74
N PRO A 50 8.06 -7.88 14.67
CA PRO A 50 9.45 -8.24 14.34
C PRO A 50 9.60 -9.63 13.70
N THR A 51 8.63 -10.52 13.91
CA THR A 51 8.59 -11.86 13.30
C THR A 51 8.04 -11.87 11.88
N GLY A 52 7.68 -10.70 11.33
CA GLY A 52 7.08 -10.53 10.01
C GLY A 52 5.57 -10.26 10.05
N PRO A 53 4.97 -9.92 8.89
CA PRO A 53 3.55 -9.66 8.77
C PRO A 53 2.74 -10.97 8.82
N PRO A 54 1.45 -10.92 9.20
CA PRO A 54 0.63 -12.11 9.29
C PRO A 54 0.53 -12.76 7.90
N GLY A 55 0.61 -14.08 7.79
CA GLY A 55 0.55 -14.77 6.49
C GLY A 55 1.77 -14.56 5.57
N GLY A 56 2.81 -13.86 6.03
CA GLY A 56 4.01 -13.58 5.25
C GLY A 56 3.78 -12.58 4.11
N LEU A 57 4.87 -12.15 3.46
CA LEU A 57 4.82 -11.12 2.41
C LEU A 57 3.97 -11.55 1.20
N GLY A 58 4.05 -12.82 0.81
CA GLY A 58 3.27 -13.38 -0.29
C GLY A 58 1.76 -13.22 -0.11
N GLY A 59 1.28 -13.25 1.14
CA GLY A 59 -0.14 -13.04 1.44
C GLY A 59 -0.64 -11.62 1.10
N PHE A 60 0.25 -10.64 0.98
CA PHE A 60 -0.10 -9.25 0.63
C PHE A 60 0.20 -8.91 -0.83
N THR A 61 1.17 -9.59 -1.43
CA THR A 61 1.72 -9.22 -2.74
C THR A 61 1.24 -10.10 -3.87
N SER A 62 0.67 -11.28 -3.56
CA SER A 62 0.26 -12.26 -4.55
C SER A 62 -1.17 -12.77 -4.31
N PRO A 63 -2.03 -12.83 -5.35
CA PRO A 63 -1.80 -12.26 -6.69
C PRO A 63 -1.67 -10.72 -6.65
N PRO A 64 -1.24 -10.05 -7.72
CA PRO A 64 -1.26 -8.58 -7.82
C PRO A 64 -2.67 -8.03 -7.59
N GLU A 65 -2.78 -6.81 -7.07
CA GLU A 65 -4.06 -6.12 -6.91
C GLU A 65 -4.66 -5.79 -8.27
N ASP A 66 -5.91 -6.18 -8.44
CA ASP A 66 -6.70 -6.07 -9.67
C ASP A 66 -7.96 -5.22 -9.45
N ASN A 67 -8.24 -4.81 -8.20
CA ASN A 67 -9.30 -3.87 -7.88
C ASN A 67 -8.83 -2.43 -8.11
N GLU A 68 -9.42 -1.77 -9.12
CA GLU A 68 -9.08 -0.39 -9.52
C GLU A 68 -9.35 0.64 -8.42
N GLU A 69 -10.40 0.47 -7.61
CA GLU A 69 -10.73 1.38 -6.52
C GLU A 69 -9.65 1.36 -5.44
N LEU A 70 -9.14 0.17 -5.11
CA LEU A 70 -8.07 0.00 -4.15
C LEU A 70 -6.74 0.57 -4.66
N LEU A 71 -6.44 0.36 -5.95
CA LEU A 71 -5.27 0.95 -6.60
C LEU A 71 -5.33 2.48 -6.60
N ALA A 72 -6.49 3.07 -6.86
CA ALA A 72 -6.69 4.52 -6.78
C ALA A 72 -6.46 5.04 -5.35
N VAL A 73 -6.91 4.30 -4.33
CA VAL A 73 -6.66 4.62 -2.92
C VAL A 73 -5.16 4.53 -2.57
N TYR A 74 -4.46 3.48 -3.01
CA TYR A 74 -3.01 3.35 -2.83
C TYR A 74 -2.27 4.54 -3.43
N MET A 75 -2.61 4.92 -4.66
CA MET A 75 -2.01 6.07 -5.35
C MET A 75 -2.30 7.38 -4.63
N ARG A 76 -3.55 7.60 -4.18
CA ARG A 76 -3.93 8.78 -3.40
C ARG A 76 -3.09 8.90 -2.13
N ASP A 77 -2.90 7.82 -1.38
CA ASP A 77 -2.18 7.85 -0.10
C ASP A 77 -0.66 7.95 -0.28
N LEU A 78 -0.12 7.41 -1.37
CA LEU A 78 1.26 7.66 -1.79
C LEU A 78 1.46 9.13 -2.15
N ALA A 79 0.62 9.68 -3.03
CA ALA A 79 0.68 11.08 -3.47
C ALA A 79 0.48 12.08 -2.32
N GLY A 80 -0.44 11.78 -1.39
CA GLY A 80 -0.69 12.60 -0.21
C GLY A 80 0.37 12.50 0.88
N GLY A 81 1.39 11.63 0.73
CA GLY A 81 2.38 11.36 1.76
C GLY A 81 1.81 10.74 3.04
N HIS A 82 0.60 10.18 2.97
CA HIS A 82 -0.11 9.63 4.12
C HIS A 82 0.56 8.37 4.67
N LEU A 83 1.40 7.70 3.88
CA LEU A 83 2.10 6.47 4.28
C LEU A 83 3.54 6.72 4.77
N GLY A 84 3.97 7.98 4.87
CA GLY A 84 5.38 8.33 5.11
C GLY A 84 5.99 7.84 6.44
N ARG A 85 5.20 7.29 7.37
CA ARG A 85 5.68 6.72 8.64
C ARG A 85 5.50 5.21 8.75
N ASN A 86 4.84 4.57 7.78
CA ASN A 86 4.66 3.12 7.75
C ASN A 86 5.31 2.55 6.48
N PRO A 87 6.59 2.13 6.56
CA PRO A 87 7.34 1.65 5.39
C PRO A 87 6.72 0.40 4.77
N PHE A 88 6.04 -0.43 5.57
CA PHE A 88 5.38 -1.64 5.07
C PHE A 88 4.20 -1.31 4.16
N LEU A 89 3.26 -0.46 4.61
CA LEU A 89 2.10 -0.08 3.81
C LEU A 89 2.49 0.79 2.61
N TRP A 90 3.49 1.66 2.78
CA TRP A 90 4.06 2.42 1.67
C TRP A 90 4.58 1.48 0.58
N TRP A 91 5.38 0.49 0.96
CA TRP A 91 5.95 -0.47 0.00
C TRP A 91 4.86 -1.33 -0.65
N LEU A 92 3.87 -1.77 0.12
CA LEU A 92 2.75 -2.56 -0.40
C LEU A 92 1.96 -1.80 -1.47
N ALA A 93 1.69 -0.51 -1.23
CA ALA A 93 1.04 0.37 -2.19
C ALA A 93 1.90 0.52 -3.45
N VAL A 94 3.21 0.78 -3.29
CA VAL A 94 4.16 0.87 -4.42
C VAL A 94 4.18 -0.42 -5.24
N HIS A 95 4.29 -1.58 -4.59
CA HIS A 95 4.31 -2.89 -5.27
C HIS A 95 3.11 -3.07 -6.19
N HIS A 96 1.89 -2.90 -5.67
CA HIS A 96 0.68 -3.13 -6.45
C HIS A 96 0.49 -2.08 -7.54
N VAL A 97 0.79 -0.82 -7.25
CA VAL A 97 0.72 0.27 -8.24
C VAL A 97 1.71 0.02 -9.38
N SER A 98 2.96 -0.37 -9.08
CA SER A 98 3.97 -0.70 -10.08
C SER A 98 3.52 -1.88 -10.95
N LEU A 99 3.06 -2.98 -10.35
CA LEU A 99 2.61 -4.13 -11.14
C LEU A 99 1.44 -3.79 -12.04
N TRP A 100 0.49 -3.00 -11.55
CA TRP A 100 -0.63 -2.55 -12.37
C TRP A 100 -0.17 -1.65 -13.53
N LEU A 101 0.75 -0.70 -13.29
CA LEU A 101 1.28 0.20 -14.31
C LEU A 101 2.12 -0.51 -15.39
N PHE A 102 2.96 -1.49 -15.00
CA PHE A 102 3.96 -2.09 -15.90
C PHE A 102 3.57 -3.46 -16.47
N GLU A 103 2.78 -4.24 -15.72
CA GLU A 103 2.42 -5.63 -16.03
C GLU A 103 0.91 -5.85 -16.21
N GLY A 104 0.08 -4.81 -16.04
CA GLY A 104 -1.36 -4.88 -16.17
C GLY A 104 -1.85 -5.38 -17.54
N PRO A 105 -3.05 -5.98 -17.60
CA PRO A 105 -3.61 -6.61 -18.81
C PRO A 105 -3.90 -5.60 -19.94
N ASP A 106 -3.86 -4.31 -19.64
CA ASP A 106 -4.26 -3.25 -20.55
C ASP A 106 -3.14 -2.23 -20.77
N LYS A 107 -2.08 -2.67 -21.47
CA LYS A 107 -1.02 -1.77 -21.98
C LYS A 107 -1.52 -0.69 -22.95
N GLY A 108 -2.83 -0.68 -23.28
CA GLY A 108 -3.49 0.29 -24.15
C GLY A 108 -4.34 1.33 -23.42
N VAL A 109 -4.90 1.03 -22.24
CA VAL A 109 -5.62 2.00 -21.39
C VAL A 109 -4.65 2.89 -20.60
N THR A 110 -3.38 2.48 -20.53
CA THR A 110 -2.28 3.21 -19.90
C THR A 110 -2.02 4.59 -20.48
N GLU A 111 -2.31 4.94 -21.73
CA GLU A 111 -1.96 6.32 -22.17
C GLU A 111 -2.76 7.40 -21.44
N GLY A 112 -4.06 7.19 -21.16
CA GLY A 112 -4.89 8.19 -20.48
C GLY A 112 -4.72 8.17 -18.96
N LEU A 113 -4.73 6.98 -18.36
CA LEU A 113 -4.56 6.83 -16.92
C LEU A 113 -3.09 6.90 -16.49
N SER A 114 -2.12 6.40 -17.25
CA SER A 114 -0.70 6.67 -16.97
C SER A 114 -0.41 8.14 -17.16
N THR A 115 -0.96 8.86 -18.15
CA THR A 115 -0.76 10.32 -18.18
C THR A 115 -1.37 11.00 -16.95
N HIS A 116 -2.58 10.62 -16.50
CA HIS A 116 -3.17 11.22 -15.30
C HIS A 116 -2.41 10.85 -14.01
N LEU A 117 -1.92 9.61 -13.90
CA LEU A 117 -1.19 9.09 -12.76
C LEU A 117 0.28 9.48 -12.75
N GLU A 118 0.96 9.51 -13.88
CA GLU A 118 2.24 10.16 -14.07
C GLU A 118 2.09 11.63 -13.69
N ASN A 119 1.10 12.34 -14.20
CA ASN A 119 0.88 13.73 -13.78
C ASN A 119 0.56 13.85 -12.29
N LEU A 120 -0.23 12.93 -11.69
CA LEU A 120 -0.53 12.93 -10.27
C LEU A 120 0.75 12.69 -9.46
N ILE A 121 1.54 11.67 -9.80
CA ILE A 121 2.78 11.32 -9.11
C ILE A 121 3.85 12.42 -9.33
N PHE A 122 4.06 12.90 -10.56
CA PHE A 122 4.97 14.01 -10.88
C PHE A 122 4.57 15.31 -10.18
N SER A 123 3.27 15.58 -10.04
CA SER A 123 2.77 16.80 -9.38
C SER A 123 2.72 16.68 -7.85
N SER A 124 2.72 15.46 -7.30
CA SER A 124 2.52 15.23 -5.87
C SER A 124 3.81 14.89 -5.11
N SER A 125 4.71 14.08 -5.70
CA SER A 125 6.00 13.71 -5.09
C SER A 125 6.87 12.94 -6.10
N PRO A 126 7.94 13.55 -6.64
CA PRO A 126 8.94 12.87 -7.49
C PRO A 126 9.53 11.60 -6.84
N GLU A 127 9.63 11.59 -5.51
CA GLU A 127 10.14 10.46 -4.74
C GLU A 127 9.25 9.22 -4.86
N VAL A 128 7.94 9.41 -5.00
CA VAL A 128 6.98 8.31 -5.23
C VAL A 128 7.13 7.76 -6.66
N TYR A 129 7.36 8.61 -7.65
CA TYR A 129 7.61 8.17 -9.03
C TYR A 129 8.86 7.30 -9.10
N ASP A 130 9.96 7.81 -8.53
CA ASP A 130 11.24 7.10 -8.51
C ASP A 130 11.12 5.75 -7.78
N ALA A 131 10.34 5.69 -6.70
CA ALA A 131 10.07 4.44 -5.99
C ALA A 131 9.29 3.42 -6.84
N VAL A 132 8.22 3.86 -7.50
CA VAL A 132 7.41 3.01 -8.38
C VAL A 132 8.23 2.49 -9.55
N CYS A 133 9.07 3.33 -10.16
CA CYS A 133 9.98 2.95 -11.23
C CYS A 133 11.10 2.01 -10.76
N ALA A 134 11.69 2.26 -9.58
CA ALA A 134 12.73 1.39 -9.03
C ALA A 134 12.21 -0.02 -8.69
N TYR A 135 10.95 -0.12 -8.24
CA TYR A 135 10.35 -1.42 -7.93
C TYR A 135 10.11 -2.30 -9.17
N GLY A 136 9.78 -1.69 -10.30
CA GLY A 136 9.73 -2.39 -11.60
C GLY A 136 11.06 -3.06 -12.00
N GLY A 137 12.15 -2.82 -11.27
CA GLY A 137 13.47 -3.43 -11.43
C GLY A 137 13.83 -4.60 -10.50
N GLY A 138 12.99 -4.98 -9.52
CA GLY A 138 13.05 -6.30 -8.85
C GLY A 138 13.72 -6.47 -7.46
N GLU A 139 14.41 -5.47 -6.86
CA GLU A 139 15.18 -5.66 -5.61
C GLU A 139 14.64 -4.95 -4.33
N GLY A 140 13.46 -4.32 -4.36
CA GLY A 140 13.09 -3.30 -3.36
C GLY A 140 12.61 -3.74 -1.96
N LEU A 141 12.19 -5.00 -1.76
CA LEU A 141 11.39 -5.41 -0.60
C LEU A 141 12.17 -5.56 0.72
N GLU A 142 13.29 -6.31 0.70
CA GLU A 142 14.06 -6.57 1.93
C GLU A 142 14.77 -5.31 2.46
N ALA A 143 15.15 -4.41 1.55
CA ALA A 143 15.79 -3.14 1.90
C ALA A 143 14.82 -2.11 2.53
N ALA A 144 13.53 -2.16 2.16
CA ALA A 144 12.51 -1.23 2.68
C ALA A 144 12.00 -1.62 4.08
N ILE A 145 11.95 -2.92 4.39
CA ILE A 145 11.51 -3.43 5.70
C ILE A 145 12.60 -3.26 6.77
N ALA A 146 13.87 -3.18 6.39
CA ALA A 146 15.00 -3.06 7.32
C ALA A 146 15.35 -1.63 7.76
N ARG A 147 14.61 -0.61 7.29
CA ARG A 147 14.79 0.82 7.61
C ARG A 147 13.71 1.32 8.56
#